data_AF-A0A0E0D2Y7-F1
#
_entry.id   AF-A0A0E0D2Y7-F1
#
_cell.length_a   1.000
_cell.length_b   1.000
_cell.length_c   1.000
_cell.angle_alpha   90.00
_cell.angle_beta   90.00
_cell.angle_gamma   90.00
#
_symmetry.space_group_name_H-M   'P 1'
#
loop_
_entity.id
_entity.type
_entity.pdbx_description
1 polymer ?
#
loop_
_entity_poly.entity_id
_entity_poly.type
_entity_poly.pdbx_seq_one_letter_code
_entity_poly.pdbx_strand_id
1 'polypeptide(L)'
;MCTNLFFVLIDRNIWVQSSRTHTIKLSPKKLQSVLKNEPLGRDCFNMAIRKFMYENVQALHKTNEAITKHCLDLQFWAAIGFGVSPIFRKDIDLAGSVGSWSKIHYEVAKCKSILILVCAAGSYFLVILDQESRTLYLLDPNPLNPMWTEDIDSWRHIYVKNPVVDS
;
A
#
# COMPACT_ATOMS: atom_id res chain seq x y z
N MET A 1 5.51 -13.20 21.29
CA MET A 1 4.85 -14.38 20.68
C MET A 1 4.06 -13.91 19.46
N CYS A 2 4.61 -14.11 18.26
CA CYS A 2 4.04 -13.61 17.00
C CYS A 2 3.34 -14.76 16.27
N THR A 3 2.04 -14.95 16.52
CA THR A 3 1.23 -15.86 15.72
C THR A 3 0.93 -15.27 14.34
N ASN A 4 1.66 -15.80 13.36
CA ASN A 4 1.18 -16.36 12.10
C ASN A 4 0.47 -15.43 11.10
N LEU A 5 1.12 -15.26 9.95
CA LEU A 5 0.43 -15.39 8.67
C LEU A 5 -0.26 -16.77 8.69
N PHE A 6 -1.53 -16.79 9.08
CA PHE A 6 -2.30 -18.03 9.13
C PHE A 6 -2.66 -18.42 7.69
N PHE A 7 -1.84 -19.29 7.07
CA PHE A 7 -2.27 -20.11 5.93
C PHE A 7 -3.27 -21.15 6.43
N VAL A 8 -4.45 -20.72 6.83
CA VAL A 8 -5.50 -21.64 7.25
C VAL A 8 -6.38 -21.90 6.04
N LEU A 9 -6.48 -23.15 5.62
CA LEU A 9 -7.59 -23.66 4.83
C LEU A 9 -8.84 -23.54 5.70
N ILE A 10 -9.50 -22.37 5.67
CA ILE A 10 -10.64 -22.07 6.56
C ILE A 10 -11.92 -22.72 6.02
N ASP A 11 -12.00 -23.00 4.71
CA ASP A 11 -13.14 -23.61 4.01
C ASP A 11 -12.71 -24.07 2.60
N ARG A 12 -13.44 -24.97 1.91
CA ARG A 12 -13.15 -25.38 0.50
C ARG A 12 -13.05 -24.19 -0.46
N ASN A 13 -13.62 -23.05 -0.09
CA ASN A 13 -13.68 -21.83 -0.90
C ASN A 13 -12.62 -20.77 -0.54
N ILE A 14 -11.87 -20.93 0.55
CA ILE A 14 -10.85 -19.96 0.99
C ILE A 14 -9.54 -20.69 1.21
N TRP A 15 -8.53 -20.34 0.41
CA TRP A 15 -7.21 -20.95 0.49
C TRP A 15 -6.25 -20.13 1.36
N VAL A 16 -6.23 -18.80 1.19
CA VAL A 16 -5.35 -17.93 1.97
C VAL A 16 -6.14 -16.80 2.60
N GLN A 17 -5.89 -16.54 3.88
CA GLN A 17 -6.49 -15.43 4.60
C GLN A 17 -5.42 -14.61 5.33
N SER A 18 -5.56 -13.28 5.30
CA SER A 18 -4.79 -12.36 6.13
C SER A 18 -5.75 -11.44 6.88
N SER A 19 -5.68 -11.40 8.21
CA SER A 19 -6.61 -10.65 9.07
C SER A 19 -6.03 -9.36 9.66
N ARG A 20 -4.76 -9.06 9.44
CA ARG A 20 -4.15 -7.81 9.93
C ARG A 20 -4.63 -6.62 9.09
N THR A 21 -4.92 -5.49 9.77
CA THR A 21 -5.49 -4.22 9.24
C THR A 21 -6.88 -4.33 8.60
N HIS A 22 -7.07 -5.23 7.65
CA HIS A 22 -8.37 -5.66 7.12
C HIS A 22 -8.30 -7.13 6.67
N THR A 23 -9.45 -7.79 6.53
CA THR A 23 -9.45 -9.21 6.11
C THR A 23 -9.34 -9.33 4.60
N ILE A 24 -8.29 -10.01 4.11
CA ILE A 24 -8.15 -10.41 2.70
C ILE A 24 -8.33 -11.92 2.63
N LYS A 25 -9.18 -12.37 1.70
CA LYS A 25 -9.46 -13.80 1.44
C LYS A 25 -9.22 -14.12 -0.03
N LEU A 26 -8.32 -15.06 -0.29
CA LEU A 26 -8.08 -15.61 -1.62
C LEU A 26 -8.71 -16.99 -1.74
N SER A 27 -9.57 -17.15 -2.74
CA SER A 27 -10.12 -18.45 -3.11
C SER A 27 -9.18 -19.16 -4.10
N PRO A 28 -9.29 -20.49 -4.24
CA PRO A 28 -8.57 -21.22 -5.28
C PRO A 28 -8.80 -20.67 -6.69
N LYS A 29 -10.03 -20.25 -7.00
CA LYS A 29 -10.37 -19.63 -8.29
C LYS A 29 -9.57 -18.34 -8.55
N LYS A 30 -9.44 -17.47 -7.54
CA LYS A 30 -8.63 -16.23 -7.63
C LYS A 30 -7.14 -16.51 -7.76
N LEU A 31 -6.64 -17.62 -7.23
CA LEU A 31 -5.24 -18.00 -7.38
C LEU A 31 -4.99 -18.63 -8.76
N GLN A 32 -5.92 -19.45 -9.25
CA GLN A 32 -5.85 -20.01 -10.60
C GLN A 32 -5.88 -18.94 -11.69
N SER A 33 -6.64 -17.85 -11.53
CA SER A 33 -6.64 -16.75 -12.52
C SER A 33 -5.25 -16.12 -12.65
N VAL A 34 -4.50 -15.98 -11.56
CA VAL A 34 -3.11 -15.50 -11.59
C VAL A 34 -2.22 -16.42 -12.41
N LEU A 35 -2.34 -17.73 -12.22
CA LEU A 35 -1.57 -18.73 -12.98
C LEU A 35 -1.94 -18.78 -14.46
N LYS A 36 -3.13 -18.31 -14.83
CA LYS A 36 -3.62 -18.21 -16.21
C LYS A 36 -3.24 -16.91 -16.91
N ASN A 37 -2.40 -16.07 -16.31
CA ASN A 37 -2.06 -14.74 -16.79
C ASN A 37 -3.28 -13.81 -16.95
N GLU A 38 -4.37 -14.05 -16.21
CA GLU A 38 -5.47 -13.11 -16.13
C GLU A 38 -5.05 -11.89 -15.29
N PRO A 39 -5.68 -10.72 -15.47
CA PRO A 39 -5.38 -9.53 -14.67
C PRO A 39 -5.40 -9.84 -13.17
N LEU A 40 -4.33 -9.45 -12.48
CA LEU A 40 -4.19 -9.72 -11.05
C LEU A 40 -5.25 -8.93 -10.28
N GLY A 41 -6.10 -9.64 -9.55
CA GLY A 41 -7.16 -9.04 -8.74
C GLY A 41 -6.59 -8.24 -7.55
N ARG A 42 -7.34 -7.22 -7.11
CA ARG A 42 -6.94 -6.33 -5.99
C ARG A 42 -6.55 -7.09 -4.72
N ASP A 43 -7.31 -8.13 -4.36
CA ASP A 43 -7.01 -8.94 -3.17
C ASP A 43 -5.68 -9.68 -3.28
N CYS A 44 -5.34 -10.16 -4.48
CA CYS A 44 -4.06 -10.85 -4.71
C CYS A 44 -2.90 -9.85 -4.60
N PHE A 45 -3.06 -8.65 -5.17
CA PHE A 45 -2.10 -7.55 -5.01
C PHE A 45 -1.91 -7.16 -3.53
N ASN A 46 -3.00 -6.88 -2.82
CA ASN A 46 -2.94 -6.51 -1.40
C ASN A 46 -2.28 -7.60 -0.55
N MET A 47 -2.57 -8.88 -0.86
CA MET A 47 -1.92 -10.00 -0.18
C MET A 47 -0.42 -10.08 -0.48
N ALA A 48 -0.01 -9.85 -1.72
CA ALA A 48 1.41 -9.84 -2.10
C ALA A 48 2.19 -8.73 -1.36
N ILE A 49 1.63 -7.52 -1.27
CA ILE A 49 2.25 -6.41 -0.53
C ILE A 49 2.38 -6.73 0.95
N ARG A 50 1.34 -7.28 1.57
CA ARG A 50 1.39 -7.67 3.00
C ARG A 50 2.42 -8.76 3.25
N LYS A 51 2.49 -9.76 2.37
CA LYS A 51 3.48 -10.83 2.44
C LYS A 51 4.90 -10.24 2.33
N PHE A 52 5.13 -9.41 1.31
CA PHE A 52 6.40 -8.72 1.11
C PHE A 52 6.83 -7.93 2.34
N MET A 53 5.94 -7.11 2.90
CA MET A 53 6.23 -6.32 4.10
C MET A 53 6.54 -7.21 5.31
N TYR A 54 5.77 -8.28 5.51
CA TYR A 54 6.02 -9.20 6.61
C TYR A 54 7.38 -9.91 6.49
N GLU A 55 7.71 -10.40 5.29
CA GLU A 55 9.00 -11.05 5.02
C GLU A 55 10.17 -10.08 5.18
N ASN A 56 10.03 -8.85 4.70
CA ASN A 56 11.06 -7.82 4.83
C ASN A 56 11.30 -7.46 6.32
N VAL A 57 10.24 -7.23 7.10
CA VAL A 57 10.34 -6.97 8.54
C VAL A 57 11.03 -8.12 9.27
N GLN A 58 10.66 -9.37 8.95
CA GLN A 58 11.24 -10.56 9.56
C GLN A 58 12.73 -10.73 9.19
N ALA A 59 13.10 -10.45 7.95
CA ALA A 59 14.50 -10.52 7.49
C ALA A 59 15.36 -9.46 8.18
N LEU A 60 14.91 -8.21 8.19
CA LEU A 60 15.63 -7.08 8.79
C LEU A 60 15.76 -7.22 10.31
N HIS A 61 14.75 -7.78 10.98
CA HIS A 61 14.85 -8.11 12.40
C HIS A 61 15.95 -9.13 12.69
N LYS A 62 16.22 -10.10 11.78
CA LYS A 62 17.30 -11.07 11.96
C LYS A 62 18.68 -10.46 11.75
N THR A 63 18.79 -9.49 10.83
CA THR A 63 20.06 -8.80 10.52
C THR A 63 20.29 -7.58 11.41
N ASN A 64 19.33 -7.22 12.27
CA ASN A 64 19.33 -6.00 13.08
C ASN A 64 19.45 -4.72 12.24
N GLU A 65 18.96 -4.77 11.01
CA GLU A 65 18.92 -3.62 10.10
C GLU A 65 17.64 -2.81 10.29
N ALA A 66 17.73 -1.51 10.00
CA ALA A 66 16.59 -0.62 10.10
C ALA A 66 15.61 -0.84 8.94
N ILE A 67 14.31 -0.77 9.25
CA ILE A 67 13.26 -0.81 8.23
C ILE A 67 13.18 0.55 7.55
N THR A 68 13.68 0.62 6.32
CA THR A 68 13.79 1.86 5.57
C THR A 68 12.62 2.13 4.62
N LYS A 69 11.75 1.13 4.38
CA LYS A 69 10.65 1.22 3.42
C LYS A 69 9.36 0.73 4.04
N HIS A 70 8.30 1.52 3.93
CA HIS A 70 6.95 1.14 4.34
C HIS A 70 6.03 1.04 3.13
N CYS A 71 5.41 -0.11 2.88
CA CYS A 71 4.47 -0.28 1.77
C CYS A 71 3.02 -0.33 2.24
N LEU A 72 2.15 0.42 1.56
CA LEU A 72 0.70 0.48 1.77
C LEU A 72 -0.01 -0.18 0.59
N ASP A 73 -1.02 -1.00 0.91
CA ASP A 73 -1.82 -1.73 -0.06
C ASP A 73 -2.96 -0.89 -0.65
N LEU A 74 -3.62 -1.37 -1.70
CA LEU A 74 -4.67 -0.63 -2.42
C LEU A 74 -5.86 -0.28 -1.53
N GLN A 75 -6.08 -1.06 -0.47
CA GLN A 75 -7.17 -0.81 0.46
C GLN A 75 -6.88 0.42 1.34
N PHE A 76 -5.61 0.69 1.66
CA PHE A 76 -5.23 1.94 2.34
C PHE A 76 -5.68 3.14 1.50
N TRP A 77 -5.32 3.15 0.21
CA TRP A 77 -5.70 4.21 -0.72
C TRP A 77 -7.22 4.43 -0.78
N ALA A 78 -7.98 3.33 -0.90
CA ALA A 78 -9.44 3.39 -0.89
C ALA A 78 -10.00 3.90 0.45
N ALA A 79 -9.39 3.52 1.58
CA ALA A 79 -9.86 3.89 2.91
C ALA A 79 -9.66 5.37 3.24
N ILE A 80 -8.56 5.96 2.78
CA ILE A 80 -8.29 7.40 2.98
C ILE A 80 -9.10 8.30 2.02
N GLY A 81 -9.88 7.72 1.10
CA GLY A 81 -10.73 8.47 0.16
C GLY A 81 -9.95 9.30 -0.86
N PHE A 82 -8.67 9.00 -1.05
CA PHE A 82 -7.86 9.65 -2.07
C PHE A 82 -8.30 9.18 -3.46
N GLY A 83 -8.61 10.11 -4.36
CA GLY A 83 -9.26 9.82 -5.65
C GLY A 83 -10.74 10.23 -5.69
N VAL A 84 -11.34 10.60 -4.55
CA VAL A 84 -12.56 11.41 -4.55
C VAL A 84 -12.19 12.84 -4.96
N SER A 85 -12.99 13.45 -5.83
CA SER A 85 -12.74 14.80 -6.38
C SER A 85 -12.28 15.78 -5.29
N PRO A 86 -11.30 16.66 -5.58
CA PRO A 86 -10.77 17.66 -4.63
C PRO A 86 -11.86 18.47 -3.91
N ILE A 87 -13.03 18.63 -4.54
CA ILE A 87 -14.19 19.39 -4.03
C ILE A 87 -14.83 18.72 -2.80
N PHE A 88 -14.70 17.40 -2.64
CA PHE A 88 -15.24 16.65 -1.51
C PHE A 88 -14.17 16.24 -0.49
N ARG A 89 -12.93 16.73 -0.67
CA ARG A 89 -11.81 16.34 0.16
C ARG A 89 -11.85 17.12 1.48
N LYS A 90 -12.13 16.42 2.59
CA LYS A 90 -11.76 16.89 3.94
C LYS A 90 -10.23 16.83 4.07
N ASP A 91 -9.63 17.66 4.92
CA ASP A 91 -8.20 17.51 5.26
C ASP A 91 -7.94 16.07 5.74
N ILE A 92 -7.11 15.34 4.98
CA ILE A 92 -6.76 13.95 5.27
C ILE A 92 -5.52 13.98 6.15
N ASP A 93 -5.65 13.51 7.39
CA ASP A 93 -4.49 13.22 8.23
C ASP A 93 -3.80 11.95 7.73
N LEU A 94 -2.89 12.14 6.78
CA LEU A 94 -2.12 11.06 6.17
C LEU A 94 -1.22 10.38 7.21
N ALA A 95 -0.61 11.15 8.13
CA ALA A 95 0.30 10.64 9.14
C ALA A 95 -0.43 9.71 10.14
N GLY A 96 -1.56 10.16 10.69
CA GLY A 96 -2.41 9.33 11.56
C GLY A 96 -2.98 8.11 10.84
N SER A 97 -3.36 8.26 9.57
CA SER A 97 -3.86 7.15 8.75
C SER A 97 -2.79 6.09 8.52
N VAL A 98 -1.57 6.48 8.14
CA VAL A 98 -0.44 5.56 7.93
C VAL A 98 -0.07 4.85 9.23
N GLY A 99 0.06 5.59 10.34
CA GLY A 99 0.41 5.04 11.65
C GLY A 99 -0.62 4.02 12.17
N SER A 100 -1.91 4.30 11.99
CA SER A 100 -2.98 3.38 12.38
C SER A 100 -3.07 2.13 11.49
N TRP A 101 -2.66 2.25 10.21
CA TRP A 101 -2.58 1.13 9.29
C TRP A 101 -1.41 0.21 9.60
N SER A 102 -0.29 0.74 10.09
CA SER A 102 0.83 -0.07 10.57
C SER A 102 0.53 -0.67 11.95
N LYS A 103 -0.17 -1.81 12.03
CA LYS A 103 -0.15 -2.68 13.24
C LYS A 103 1.21 -3.38 13.42
N ILE A 104 2.31 -2.69 13.11
CA ILE A 104 3.66 -3.24 12.98
C ILE A 104 4.58 -2.52 13.96
N HIS A 105 5.53 -3.26 14.54
CA HIS A 105 6.35 -2.83 15.68
C HIS A 105 7.53 -1.92 15.28
N TYR A 106 7.34 -0.99 14.35
CA TYR A 106 8.37 0.00 13.99
C TYR A 106 7.72 1.34 13.64
N GLU A 107 8.49 2.42 13.79
CA GLU A 107 8.02 3.78 13.51
C GLU A 107 8.12 4.09 12.01
N VAL A 108 6.98 4.30 11.35
CA VAL A 108 6.94 4.63 9.91
C VAL A 108 7.64 5.96 9.61
N ALA A 109 7.66 6.89 10.57
CA ALA A 109 8.40 8.16 10.46
C ALA A 109 9.92 7.98 10.34
N LYS A 110 10.46 6.81 10.71
CA LYS A 110 11.89 6.47 10.54
C LYS A 110 12.19 5.80 9.20
N CYS A 111 11.16 5.49 8.40
CA CYS A 111 11.38 4.94 7.07
C CYS A 111 11.86 6.03 6.11
N LYS A 112 12.88 5.73 5.30
CA LYS A 112 13.35 6.63 4.24
C LYS A 112 12.28 6.87 3.19
N SER A 113 11.46 5.85 2.90
CA SER A 113 10.37 6.02 1.95
C SER A 113 9.09 5.28 2.30
N ILE A 114 7.98 5.86 1.89
CA ILE A 114 6.64 5.27 1.94
C ILE A 114 6.19 4.99 0.52
N LEU A 115 5.83 3.75 0.25
CA LEU A 115 5.39 3.23 -1.04
C LEU A 115 3.88 3.01 -0.97
N ILE A 116 3.12 3.69 -1.81
CA ILE A 116 1.66 3.61 -1.85
C ILE A 116 1.24 3.02 -3.19
N LEU A 117 0.65 1.83 -3.17
CA LEU A 117 0.02 1.29 -4.37
C LEU A 117 -1.32 1.97 -4.58
N VAL A 118 -1.57 2.35 -5.83
CA VAL A 118 -2.81 3.01 -6.23
C VAL A 118 -3.40 2.29 -7.44
N CYS A 119 -4.73 2.27 -7.50
CA CYS A 119 -5.47 1.83 -8.67
C CYS A 119 -6.44 2.95 -9.08
N ALA A 120 -6.25 3.49 -10.28
CA ALA A 120 -7.16 4.47 -10.88
C ALA A 120 -7.43 4.11 -12.34
N ALA A 121 -8.67 4.27 -12.78
CA ALA A 121 -9.15 3.94 -14.14
C ALA A 121 -8.71 2.55 -14.67
N GLY A 122 -8.55 1.56 -13.79
CA GLY A 122 -8.13 0.20 -14.16
C GLY A 122 -6.61 0.01 -14.28
N SER A 123 -5.83 1.08 -14.16
CA SER A 123 -4.37 1.04 -14.10
C SER A 123 -3.87 0.97 -12.66
N TYR A 124 -2.69 0.36 -12.49
CA TYR A 124 -1.98 0.32 -11.22
C TYR A 124 -0.71 1.14 -11.33
N PHE A 125 -0.44 1.99 -10.34
CA PHE A 125 0.77 2.79 -10.24
C PHE A 125 1.30 2.79 -8.82
N LEU A 126 2.59 3.08 -8.70
CA LEU A 126 3.28 3.16 -7.43
C LEU A 126 3.66 4.62 -7.15
N VAL A 127 3.12 5.16 -6.08
CA VAL A 127 3.56 6.46 -5.54
C VAL A 127 4.66 6.18 -4.52
N ILE A 128 5.82 6.80 -4.68
CA ILE A 128 6.92 6.72 -3.71
C ILE A 128 7.08 8.10 -3.10
N LEU A 129 6.93 8.17 -1.79
CA LEU A 129 7.26 9.33 -0.98
C LEU A 129 8.64 9.11 -0.42
N ASP A 130 9.63 9.82 -0.95
CA ASP A 130 10.97 9.86 -0.39
C ASP A 130 11.03 10.94 0.68
N GLN A 131 11.18 10.53 1.94
CA GLN A 131 11.25 11.43 3.08
C GLN A 131 12.59 12.16 3.17
N GLU A 132 13.66 11.58 2.62
CA GLU A 132 15.02 12.14 2.64
C GLU A 132 15.13 13.28 1.63
N SER A 133 14.77 13.02 0.37
CA SER A 133 14.79 14.03 -0.69
C SER A 133 13.55 14.93 -0.74
N ARG A 134 12.51 14.62 0.07
CA ARG A 134 11.19 15.27 0.04
C ARG A 134 10.57 15.27 -1.37
N THR A 135 10.81 14.21 -2.12
CA THR A 135 10.34 14.06 -3.50
C THR A 135 9.26 13.00 -3.59
N LEU A 136 8.24 13.28 -4.40
CA LEU A 136 7.25 12.30 -4.81
C LEU A 136 7.61 11.76 -6.19
N TYR A 137 7.71 10.44 -6.29
CA TYR A 137 7.85 9.73 -7.55
C TYR A 137 6.56 9.00 -7.88
N LEU A 138 6.15 9.08 -9.15
CA LEU A 138 5.08 8.28 -9.70
C LEU A 138 5.69 7.28 -10.68
N LEU A 139 5.56 5.99 -10.39
CA LEU A 139 5.93 4.93 -11.30
C LEU A 139 4.68 4.32 -11.91
N ASP A 140 4.42 4.64 -13.17
CA ASP A 140 3.43 3.97 -14.00
C ASP A 140 4.16 2.96 -14.91
N PRO A 141 3.87 1.65 -14.83
CA PRO A 141 4.42 0.67 -15.75
C PRO A 141 3.87 0.82 -17.18
N ASN A 142 2.79 1.58 -17.37
CA ASN A 142 2.24 1.90 -18.68
C ASN A 142 2.86 3.20 -19.22
N PRO A 143 2.80 3.43 -20.55
CA PRO A 143 3.16 4.72 -21.12
C PRO A 143 2.37 5.84 -20.42
N LEU A 144 3.05 6.94 -20.06
CA LEU A 144 2.43 8.08 -19.40
C LEU A 144 1.19 8.52 -20.18
N ASN A 145 0.01 8.28 -19.60
CA ASN A 145 -1.24 8.76 -20.18
C ASN A 145 -1.38 10.25 -19.81
N PRO A 146 -1.48 11.16 -20.80
CA PRO A 146 -1.56 12.61 -20.56
C PRO A 146 -2.77 13.03 -19.72
N MET A 147 -3.79 12.17 -19.60
CA MET A 147 -4.95 12.40 -18.73
C MET A 147 -4.58 12.48 -17.24
N TRP A 148 -3.45 11.92 -16.84
CA TRP A 148 -2.99 11.94 -15.44
C TRP A 148 -2.36 13.27 -15.02
N THR A 149 -2.02 14.15 -15.95
CA THR A 149 -1.24 15.37 -15.64
C THR A 149 -1.99 16.31 -14.69
N GLU A 150 -3.31 16.46 -14.88
CA GLU A 150 -4.17 17.27 -14.00
C GLU A 150 -4.35 16.63 -12.61
N ASP A 151 -4.50 15.30 -12.57
CA ASP A 151 -4.57 14.55 -11.31
C ASP A 151 -3.24 14.63 -10.54
N ILE A 152 -2.11 14.55 -11.22
CA ILE A 152 -0.77 14.63 -10.64
C ILE A 152 -0.52 16.01 -10.01
N ASP A 153 -0.88 17.10 -10.67
CA ASP A 153 -0.72 18.44 -10.10
C ASP A 153 -1.65 18.66 -8.89
N SER A 154 -2.83 18.05 -8.89
CA SER A 154 -3.70 18.00 -7.71
C SER A 154 -3.08 17.22 -6.56
N TRP A 155 -2.29 16.18 -6.86
CA TRP A 155 -1.59 15.38 -5.85
C TRP A 155 -0.39 16.14 -5.28
N ARG A 156 0.41 16.83 -6.13
CA ARG A 156 1.56 17.64 -5.70
C ARG A 156 1.19 18.65 -4.61
N HIS A 157 0.03 19.30 -4.72
CA HIS A 157 -0.44 20.28 -3.73
C HIS A 157 -0.73 19.69 -2.35
N ILE A 158 -1.05 18.40 -2.26
CA ILE A 158 -1.31 17.71 -0.99
C ILE A 158 0.02 17.33 -0.33
N TYR A 159 1.01 16.94 -1.13
CA TYR A 159 2.31 16.49 -0.61
C TYR A 159 3.26 17.63 -0.21
N VAL A 160 3.06 18.83 -0.75
CA VAL A 160 3.80 20.02 -0.28
C VAL A 160 3.42 20.40 1.16
N LYS A 161 2.22 20.02 1.64
CA LYS A 161 1.82 20.11 3.07
C LYS A 161 2.17 18.80 3.80
N ASN A 162 3.46 18.51 3.98
CA ASN A 162 3.91 17.24 4.55
C ASN A 162 3.69 17.19 6.08
N PRO A 163 2.74 16.38 6.60
CA PRO A 163 2.39 16.37 8.03
C PRO A 163 3.46 15.77 8.93
N VAL A 164 4.47 15.06 8.38
CA VAL A 164 5.57 14.47 9.18
C VAL A 164 6.66 15.51 9.49
N VAL A 165 6.76 16.56 8.68
CA VAL A 165 7.73 17.64 8.86
C VAL A 165 7.10 18.85 9.57
N ASP A 166 5.78 19.01 9.44
CA ASP A 166 5.04 20.16 9.96
C ASP A 166 4.39 19.93 11.35
N SER A 167 4.78 18.86 12.07
CA SER A 167 4.30 18.52 13.43
C SER A 167 5.35 18.74 14.52
#